data_AF-A0A8S0WBY5-F1
#
_entry.id   AF-A0A8S0WBY5-F1
#
_cell.length_a   1.000
_cell.length_b   1.000
_cell.length_c   1.000
_cell.angle_alpha   90.00
_cell.angle_beta   90.00
_cell.angle_gamma   90.00
#
_symmetry.space_group_name_H-M   'P 1'
#
loop_
_entity.id
_entity.type
_entity.pdbx_description
1 polymer ?
#
loop_
_entity_poly.entity_id
_entity_poly.type
_entity_poly.pdbx_seq_one_letter_code
_entity_poly.pdbx_strand_id
1 'polypeptide(L)'
;MSLEAGARYVIVNVKGETAIDLDGGNNRDIIGYPRHGESNQQWELVSVDDYNDWHLKNAESGTYIGYEGDHFDGTKLVISEEPFTWRILPDENDESVFRIYVPDTNMNVDLSNHGDSTPCTPIELWGNHPFEMDTTTLSMSGQSPIAFLPAEVLAYILDIAYDRQGHNVNVPTVASLVSRPWRDVALNDAFLWSSITVAPPWNITAVRTQLARSKEHLLELRIVVHKERHPLQSETSVAPSMQSTQELRKVLSPHYARCWSLTFEGTFWGCRSTLSHLLEPLSSISMPHLTHFAFHDQSNSSRMFEDSDDEDIEPPPIDLVPLFLVETTTGPLDLRLSGSSALRFSPPLAAVTTLHISSPFPAIDFRRFAEILESCPNLVFLALYDHFLNAWPTSSFAGITLEVPLLESLFILGDMYLTSRILSSLSAPRLEELVIVPVVPEDLKTLYNTVTTDGPRFPLLWSLTLAVSDSSTAEIFALASACFPQVTRLVLADVYKVGFEDAFRRAGVTLFPTLTELALTRIKPDFLATLDFVRKPYLQAGVPWVQRVYFDTVSFEQIKSSLKPDWPVEALQGNLWDNQRRRTMYNDDEYRFVG
;
A
#
# COMPACT_ATOMS: atom_id res chain seq x y z
N MET A 1 10.86 22.27 -21.61
CA MET A 1 10.43 23.40 -22.47
C MET A 1 9.58 24.33 -21.61
N SER A 2 9.62 25.66 -21.77
CA SER A 2 8.77 26.58 -20.98
C SER A 2 7.73 27.26 -21.88
N LEU A 3 6.49 27.33 -21.42
CA LEU A 3 5.42 28.09 -22.09
C LEU A 3 5.53 29.57 -21.75
N GLU A 4 5.28 30.44 -22.72
CA GLU A 4 5.38 31.89 -22.58
C GLU A 4 3.98 32.52 -22.71
N ALA A 5 3.60 33.35 -21.74
CA ALA A 5 2.33 34.08 -21.79
C ALA A 5 2.31 35.09 -22.93
N GLY A 6 1.20 35.12 -23.68
CA GLY A 6 0.99 35.95 -24.86
C GLY A 6 1.65 35.41 -26.14
N ALA A 7 2.41 34.31 -26.07
CA ALA A 7 2.93 33.65 -27.25
C ALA A 7 1.86 32.81 -27.96
N ARG A 8 2.00 32.67 -29.28
CA ARG A 8 1.11 31.88 -30.13
C ARG A 8 1.75 30.55 -30.47
N TYR A 9 0.97 29.49 -30.32
CA TYR A 9 1.39 28.11 -30.55
C TYR A 9 0.50 27.45 -31.58
N VAL A 10 1.09 26.52 -32.34
CA VAL A 10 0.35 25.49 -33.06
C VAL A 10 0.47 24.23 -32.21
N ILE A 11 -0.65 23.76 -31.68
CA ILE A 11 -0.70 22.59 -30.79
C ILE A 11 -0.92 21.37 -31.68
N VAL A 12 -0.01 20.40 -31.63
CA VAL A 12 -0.02 19.23 -32.51
C VAL A 12 -0.22 17.98 -31.67
N ASN A 13 -1.19 17.14 -32.04
CA ASN A 13 -1.38 15.84 -31.43
C ASN A 13 -0.17 14.95 -31.79
N VAL A 14 0.46 14.36 -30.77
CA VAL A 14 1.73 13.63 -30.95
C VAL A 14 1.56 12.37 -31.81
N LYS A 15 0.40 11.69 -31.70
CA LYS A 15 0.14 10.43 -32.42
C LYS A 15 -0.37 10.67 -33.84
N GLY A 16 -1.37 11.53 -33.99
CA GLY A 16 -2.03 11.79 -35.26
C GLY A 16 -1.26 12.77 -36.17
N GLU A 17 -0.27 13.49 -35.63
CA GLU A 17 0.48 14.57 -36.30
C GLU A 17 -0.43 15.69 -36.88
N THR A 18 -1.67 15.79 -36.40
CA THR A 18 -2.63 16.83 -36.76
C THR A 18 -2.58 17.97 -35.74
N ALA A 19 -2.82 19.20 -36.21
CA ALA A 19 -2.91 20.38 -35.36
C ALA A 19 -4.35 20.56 -34.83
N ILE A 20 -4.47 21.11 -33.62
CA ILE A 20 -5.74 21.63 -33.10
C ILE A 20 -6.17 22.80 -33.98
N ASP A 21 -7.31 22.64 -34.64
CA ASP A 21 -7.82 23.54 -35.66
C ASP A 21 -9.26 23.95 -35.34
N LEU A 22 -9.55 25.25 -35.47
CA LEU A 22 -10.92 25.74 -35.48
C LEU A 22 -11.53 25.49 -36.86
N ASP A 23 -12.52 24.59 -36.93
CA ASP A 23 -13.17 24.19 -38.17
C ASP A 23 -13.75 25.40 -38.92
N GLY A 24 -13.08 25.82 -40.00
CA GLY A 24 -13.53 26.94 -40.84
C GLY A 24 -14.86 26.68 -41.56
N GLY A 25 -15.37 25.44 -41.57
CA GLY A 25 -16.67 25.09 -42.13
C GLY A 25 -17.85 25.54 -41.26
N ASN A 26 -17.69 25.51 -39.93
CA ASN A 26 -18.76 25.85 -38.99
C ASN A 26 -18.37 26.92 -37.95
N ASN A 27 -17.10 27.31 -37.88
CA ASN A 27 -16.54 28.28 -36.93
C ASN A 27 -16.93 27.98 -35.48
N ARG A 28 -17.08 26.71 -35.12
CA ARG A 28 -17.54 26.27 -33.80
C ARG A 28 -16.70 25.13 -33.25
N ASP A 29 -16.50 24.09 -34.05
CA ASP A 29 -15.94 22.83 -33.59
C ASP A 29 -14.41 22.89 -33.59
N ILE A 30 -13.80 22.16 -32.65
CA ILE A 30 -12.36 21.97 -32.57
C ILE A 30 -12.01 20.59 -33.11
N ILE A 31 -11.18 20.54 -34.14
CA ILE A 31 -10.86 19.32 -34.89
C ILE A 31 -9.34 19.14 -35.02
N GLY A 32 -8.92 17.90 -35.26
CA GLY A 32 -7.58 17.60 -35.76
C GLY A 32 -7.53 17.82 -37.27
N TYR A 33 -6.63 18.68 -37.73
CA TYR A 33 -6.43 18.94 -39.15
C TYR A 33 -4.94 18.99 -39.51
N PRO A 34 -4.52 18.63 -40.75
CA PRO A 34 -3.14 18.75 -41.18
C PRO A 34 -2.59 20.16 -40.94
N ARG A 35 -1.36 20.24 -40.42
CA ARG A 35 -0.73 21.53 -40.11
C ARG A 35 -0.56 22.39 -41.36
N HIS A 36 -1.20 23.55 -41.39
CA HIS A 36 -1.01 24.60 -42.41
C HIS A 36 -0.60 25.95 -41.80
N GLY A 37 -0.76 26.13 -40.48
CA GLY A 37 -0.24 27.29 -39.76
C GLY A 37 -1.01 28.59 -40.00
N GLU A 38 -2.22 28.51 -40.55
CA GLU A 38 -3.13 29.65 -40.67
C GLU A 38 -3.68 30.06 -39.28
N SER A 39 -4.38 31.19 -39.21
CA SER A 39 -4.80 31.79 -37.95
C SER A 39 -5.73 30.91 -37.11
N ASN A 40 -6.57 30.08 -37.74
CA ASN A 40 -7.43 29.11 -37.09
C ASN A 40 -6.68 27.96 -36.40
N GLN A 41 -5.38 27.75 -36.70
CA GLN A 41 -4.50 26.78 -36.01
C GLN A 41 -3.57 27.42 -34.97
N GLN A 42 -3.64 28.73 -34.79
CA GLN A 42 -2.79 29.47 -33.86
C GLN A 42 -3.55 29.79 -32.58
N TRP A 43 -3.00 29.35 -31.45
CA TRP A 43 -3.58 29.51 -30.12
C TRP A 43 -2.65 30.36 -29.25
N GLU A 44 -3.12 31.53 -28.84
CA GLU A 44 -2.45 32.41 -27.88
C GLU A 44 -2.68 31.89 -26.45
N LEU A 45 -1.60 31.63 -25.74
CA LEU A 45 -1.65 31.22 -24.33
C LEU A 45 -1.75 32.44 -23.42
N VAL A 46 -2.87 32.58 -22.71
CA VAL A 46 -3.08 33.62 -21.71
C VAL A 46 -2.94 32.98 -20.32
N SER A 47 -1.89 33.34 -19.59
CA SER A 47 -1.68 32.83 -18.21
C SER A 47 -2.78 33.35 -17.29
N VAL A 48 -3.34 32.44 -16.48
CA VAL A 48 -4.32 32.75 -15.43
C VAL A 48 -3.60 33.06 -14.13
N ASP A 49 -2.63 32.22 -13.76
CA ASP A 49 -1.78 32.35 -12.59
C ASP A 49 -0.39 31.69 -12.80
N ASP A 50 0.39 31.60 -11.72
CA ASP A 50 1.73 31.00 -11.71
C ASP A 50 1.73 29.45 -11.62
N TYR A 51 0.56 28.78 -11.61
CA TYR A 51 0.42 27.34 -11.36
C TYR A 51 0.17 26.51 -12.64
N ASN A 52 0.60 27.01 -13.80
CA ASN A 52 0.40 26.38 -15.12
C ASN A 52 -1.08 26.28 -15.56
N ASP A 53 -1.91 27.20 -15.09
CA ASP A 53 -3.29 27.34 -15.55
C ASP A 53 -3.36 28.43 -16.65
N TRP A 54 -3.98 28.07 -17.78
CA TRP A 54 -3.94 28.84 -19.03
C TRP A 54 -5.32 28.94 -19.69
N HIS A 55 -5.55 30.02 -20.43
CA HIS A 55 -6.59 30.08 -21.45
C HIS A 55 -5.97 29.93 -22.84
N LEU A 56 -6.66 29.19 -23.71
CA LEU A 56 -6.25 28.92 -25.10
C LEU A 56 -7.11 29.76 -26.04
N LYS A 57 -6.60 30.91 -26.49
CA LYS A 57 -7.36 31.85 -27.33
C LYS A 57 -7.01 31.69 -28.81
N ASN A 58 -7.99 31.46 -29.67
CA ASN A 58 -7.77 31.35 -31.11
C ASN A 58 -7.36 32.71 -31.71
N ALA A 59 -6.33 32.72 -32.56
CA ALA A 59 -5.81 33.94 -33.17
C ALA A 59 -6.72 34.52 -34.26
N GLU A 60 -7.60 33.72 -34.86
CA GLU A 60 -8.53 34.16 -35.92
C GLU A 60 -9.81 34.76 -35.35
N SER A 61 -10.50 34.01 -34.50
CA SER A 61 -11.81 34.41 -33.97
C SER A 61 -11.71 35.26 -32.69
N GLY A 62 -10.60 35.16 -31.96
CA GLY A 62 -10.46 35.75 -30.62
C GLY A 62 -11.27 35.04 -29.53
N THR A 63 -11.87 33.88 -29.81
CA THR A 63 -12.60 33.03 -28.85
C THR A 63 -11.67 32.02 -28.18
N TYR A 64 -12.15 31.32 -27.14
CA TYR A 64 -11.35 30.40 -26.34
C TYR A 64 -11.75 28.94 -26.58
N ILE A 65 -10.82 28.00 -26.43
CA ILE A 65 -11.15 26.57 -26.35
C ILE A 65 -11.91 26.31 -25.05
N GLY A 66 -13.08 25.67 -25.17
CA GLY A 66 -13.86 25.07 -24.09
C GLY A 66 -14.41 23.71 -24.52
N TYR A 67 -15.45 23.23 -23.86
CA TYR A 67 -16.12 21.97 -24.21
C TYR A 67 -17.64 22.06 -24.01
N GLU A 68 -18.40 21.17 -24.67
CA GLU A 68 -19.86 21.20 -24.65
C GLU A 68 -20.44 20.29 -23.55
N GLY A 69 -21.03 20.87 -22.51
CA GLY A 69 -21.70 20.13 -21.43
C GLY A 69 -20.79 19.76 -20.26
N ASP A 70 -20.94 18.55 -19.75
CA ASP A 70 -20.15 18.03 -18.62
C ASP A 70 -18.85 17.35 -19.07
N HIS A 71 -17.87 17.21 -18.18
CA HIS A 71 -16.52 16.70 -18.48
C HIS A 71 -16.42 15.18 -18.34
N PHE A 72 -16.93 14.42 -19.33
CA PHE A 72 -16.82 12.96 -19.39
C PHE A 72 -16.10 12.51 -20.66
N ASP A 73 -15.78 11.21 -20.75
CA ASP A 73 -15.18 10.62 -21.94
C ASP A 73 -16.03 10.88 -23.20
N GLY A 74 -15.39 11.39 -24.25
CA GLY A 74 -16.04 11.75 -25.52
C GLY A 74 -16.70 13.12 -25.55
N THR A 75 -16.59 13.94 -24.50
CA THR A 75 -17.09 15.32 -24.53
C THR A 75 -16.28 16.14 -25.54
N LYS A 76 -16.96 16.73 -26.53
CA LYS A 76 -16.31 17.49 -27.61
C LYS A 76 -15.77 18.84 -27.14
N LEU A 77 -14.62 19.22 -27.68
CA LEU A 77 -14.11 20.58 -27.59
C LEU A 77 -14.78 21.48 -28.63
N VAL A 78 -15.11 22.69 -28.20
CA VAL A 78 -15.76 23.74 -29.02
C VAL A 78 -15.15 25.09 -28.66
N ILE A 79 -15.33 26.10 -29.52
CA ILE A 79 -15.04 27.47 -29.10
C ILE A 79 -16.09 28.02 -28.14
N SER A 80 -15.65 28.88 -27.23
CA SER A 80 -16.45 29.60 -26.24
C SER A 80 -16.09 31.09 -26.24
N GLU A 81 -17.09 31.96 -26.05
CA GLU A 81 -16.86 33.38 -25.81
C GLU A 81 -16.27 33.62 -24.40
N GLU A 82 -16.62 32.77 -23.44
CA GLU A 82 -16.09 32.80 -22.09
C GLU A 82 -14.82 31.94 -21.99
N PRO A 83 -13.74 32.44 -21.36
CA PRO A 83 -12.51 31.68 -21.21
C PRO A 83 -12.70 30.51 -20.26
N PHE A 84 -12.22 29.33 -20.66
CA PHE A 84 -12.09 28.17 -19.79
C PHE A 84 -10.64 27.99 -19.32
N THR A 85 -10.45 27.62 -18.06
CA THR A 85 -9.12 27.39 -17.48
C THR A 85 -8.66 25.97 -17.75
N TRP A 86 -7.55 25.83 -18.46
CA TRP A 86 -6.89 24.55 -18.74
C TRP A 86 -5.59 24.45 -17.95
N ARG A 87 -5.31 23.27 -17.39
CA ARG A 87 -4.02 23.00 -16.74
C ARG A 87 -3.07 22.34 -17.73
N ILE A 88 -1.94 22.99 -18.04
CA ILE A 88 -0.98 22.47 -19.04
C ILE A 88 0.31 22.03 -18.35
N LEU A 89 0.60 20.74 -18.37
CA LEU A 89 1.74 20.15 -17.65
C LEU A 89 2.63 19.36 -18.63
N PRO A 90 3.95 19.26 -18.41
CA PRO A 90 4.79 18.30 -19.13
C PRO A 90 4.26 16.88 -18.98
N ASP A 91 4.37 16.04 -20.01
CA ASP A 91 4.04 14.61 -19.87
C ASP A 91 5.06 13.91 -18.96
N GLU A 92 4.56 13.03 -18.09
CA GLU A 92 5.41 12.32 -17.10
C GLU A 92 6.40 11.34 -17.74
N ASN A 93 6.12 10.85 -18.95
CA ASN A 93 6.96 9.91 -19.69
C ASN A 93 7.84 10.60 -20.74
N ASP A 94 7.43 11.79 -21.21
CA ASP A 94 8.17 12.58 -22.19
C ASP A 94 8.07 14.09 -21.89
N GLU A 95 9.06 14.62 -21.18
CA GLU A 95 9.13 16.05 -20.82
C GLU A 95 9.24 17.00 -22.03
N SER A 96 9.38 16.48 -23.25
CA SER A 96 9.39 17.28 -24.48
C SER A 96 7.98 17.63 -24.99
N VAL A 97 6.94 16.97 -24.47
CA VAL A 97 5.54 17.21 -24.82
C VAL A 97 4.72 17.64 -23.60
N PHE A 98 3.52 18.16 -23.85
CA PHE A 98 2.62 18.65 -22.81
C PHE A 98 1.25 17.96 -22.89
N ARG A 99 0.61 17.84 -21.73
CA ARG A 99 -0.78 17.43 -21.57
C ARG A 99 -1.63 18.62 -21.19
N ILE A 100 -2.84 18.69 -21.74
CA ILE A 100 -3.83 19.75 -21.48
C ILE A 100 -5.00 19.12 -20.73
N TYR A 101 -5.19 19.50 -19.47
CA TYR A 101 -6.17 18.92 -18.56
C TYR A 101 -7.31 19.87 -18.20
N VAL A 102 -8.47 19.27 -17.91
CA VAL A 102 -9.51 19.93 -17.12
C VAL A 102 -9.04 19.96 -15.65
N PRO A 103 -8.94 21.13 -14.99
CA PRO A 103 -8.46 21.24 -13.62
C PRO A 103 -9.21 20.32 -12.66
N ASP A 104 -8.45 19.73 -11.72
CA ASP A 104 -8.96 18.86 -10.65
C ASP A 104 -9.71 17.60 -11.11
N THR A 105 -9.45 17.17 -12.36
CA THR A 105 -9.94 15.92 -12.92
C THR A 105 -8.80 15.14 -13.60
N ASN A 106 -9.08 13.90 -14.02
CA ASN A 106 -8.18 13.10 -14.85
C ASN A 106 -8.49 13.21 -16.36
N MET A 107 -9.34 14.17 -16.76
CA MET A 107 -9.76 14.37 -18.14
C MET A 107 -8.75 15.24 -18.88
N ASN A 108 -8.32 14.80 -20.06
CA ASN A 108 -7.36 15.52 -20.90
C ASN A 108 -7.85 15.65 -22.34
N VAL A 109 -7.31 16.63 -23.04
CA VAL A 109 -7.62 16.89 -24.46
C VAL A 109 -6.96 15.81 -25.33
N ASP A 110 -7.77 15.05 -26.06
CA ASP A 110 -7.29 14.00 -26.97
C ASP A 110 -8.05 14.03 -28.30
N LEU A 111 -7.42 13.46 -29.32
CA LEU A 111 -8.02 13.28 -30.64
C LEU A 111 -8.83 11.97 -30.62
N SER A 112 -10.10 12.06 -31.03
CA SER A 112 -11.02 10.91 -30.98
C SER A 112 -10.53 9.72 -31.80
N ASN A 113 -11.15 8.55 -31.57
CA ASN A 113 -10.80 7.29 -32.23
C ASN A 113 -9.32 6.89 -32.05
N HIS A 114 -8.78 7.09 -30.84
CA HIS A 114 -7.41 6.73 -30.47
C HIS A 114 -6.32 7.48 -31.26
N GLY A 115 -6.50 8.77 -31.50
CA GLY A 115 -5.52 9.58 -32.24
C GLY A 115 -5.59 9.43 -33.75
N ASP A 116 -6.80 9.27 -34.32
CA ASP A 116 -6.98 9.11 -35.77
C ASP A 116 -6.55 10.39 -36.52
N SER A 117 -5.49 10.27 -37.32
CA SER A 117 -4.90 11.35 -38.14
C SER A 117 -5.79 11.82 -39.30
N THR A 118 -6.96 11.21 -39.51
CA THR A 118 -7.91 11.63 -40.56
C THR A 118 -8.28 13.11 -40.37
N PRO A 119 -8.20 13.95 -41.41
CA PRO A 119 -8.62 15.35 -41.30
C PRO A 119 -10.08 15.46 -40.83
N CYS A 120 -10.34 16.44 -39.98
CA CYS A 120 -11.64 16.67 -39.35
C CYS A 120 -12.04 15.65 -38.26
N THR A 121 -11.11 14.84 -37.75
CA THR A 121 -11.35 14.03 -36.56
C THR A 121 -11.65 14.95 -35.36
N PRO A 122 -12.77 14.76 -34.64
CA PRO A 122 -13.09 15.56 -33.46
C PRO A 122 -12.01 15.48 -32.37
N ILE A 123 -11.79 16.60 -31.69
CA ILE A 123 -11.01 16.64 -30.44
C ILE A 123 -11.98 16.60 -29.27
N GLU A 124 -11.72 15.70 -28.32
CA GLU A 124 -12.61 15.34 -27.23
C GLU A 124 -11.85 15.26 -25.89
N LEU A 125 -12.58 15.22 -24.78
CA LEU A 125 -12.04 14.89 -23.48
C LEU A 125 -12.00 13.37 -23.30
N TRP A 126 -10.88 12.86 -22.81
CA TRP A 126 -10.71 11.46 -22.45
C TRP A 126 -9.92 11.32 -21.14
N GLY A 127 -10.23 10.29 -20.37
CA GLY A 127 -9.46 9.91 -19.18
C GLY A 127 -8.01 9.57 -19.52
N ASN A 128 -7.09 9.84 -18.59
CA ASN A 128 -5.67 9.59 -18.77
C ASN A 128 -5.38 8.11 -19.15
N HIS A 129 -4.90 7.88 -20.37
CA HIS A 129 -4.27 6.63 -20.78
C HIS A 129 -2.73 6.78 -20.79
N PRO A 130 -1.97 5.78 -20.31
CA PRO A 130 -0.51 5.80 -20.43
C PRO A 130 -0.10 5.84 -21.91
N PHE A 131 0.93 6.63 -22.20
CA PHE A 131 1.46 6.85 -23.55
C PHE A 131 1.87 5.51 -24.18
N GLU A 132 1.05 4.94 -25.08
CA GLU A 132 1.49 3.83 -25.92
C GLU A 132 2.42 4.40 -27.00
N MET A 133 3.73 4.36 -26.74
CA MET A 133 4.76 4.49 -27.77
C MET A 133 4.66 3.28 -28.71
N ASP A 134 3.81 3.36 -29.73
CA ASP A 134 3.79 2.35 -30.78
C ASP A 134 4.91 2.63 -31.79
N THR A 135 5.95 1.82 -31.70
CA THR A 135 7.09 1.76 -32.59
C THR A 135 6.67 1.50 -34.04
N THR A 136 6.93 2.45 -34.95
CA THR A 136 6.91 2.18 -36.39
C THR A 136 8.17 1.43 -36.80
N THR A 137 8.21 0.11 -36.60
CA THR A 137 9.11 -0.77 -37.35
C THR A 137 8.44 -1.27 -38.61
N LEU A 138 9.13 -1.10 -39.74
CA LEU A 138 8.88 -1.75 -41.03
C LEU A 138 8.36 -3.18 -40.87
N SER A 139 7.14 -3.45 -41.33
CA SER A 139 6.69 -4.82 -41.59
C SER A 139 6.53 -5.05 -43.08
N MET A 140 7.55 -5.66 -43.68
CA MET A 140 7.30 -6.56 -44.80
C MET A 140 6.60 -7.80 -44.23
N SER A 141 5.43 -8.13 -44.78
CA SER A 141 4.47 -9.17 -44.36
C SER A 141 3.52 -8.75 -43.23
N GLY A 142 2.21 -8.89 -43.45
CA GLY A 142 1.14 -8.46 -42.54
C GLY A 142 0.95 -9.34 -41.30
N GLN A 143 2.02 -9.69 -40.59
CA GLN A 143 1.97 -10.33 -39.28
C GLN A 143 2.56 -9.39 -38.23
N SER A 144 1.90 -9.29 -37.07
CA SER A 144 2.39 -8.48 -35.95
C SER A 144 3.81 -8.92 -35.55
N PRO A 145 4.75 -7.98 -35.29
CA PRO A 145 6.11 -8.30 -34.85
C PRO A 145 6.15 -9.26 -33.65
N ILE A 146 5.14 -9.20 -32.78
CA ILE A 146 5.03 -10.05 -31.59
C ILE A 146 4.77 -11.53 -31.92
N ALA A 147 4.26 -11.82 -33.11
CA ALA A 147 4.03 -13.20 -33.58
C ALA A 147 5.34 -13.93 -33.90
N PHE A 148 6.46 -13.20 -34.03
CA PHE A 148 7.79 -13.76 -34.30
C PHE A 148 8.61 -14.00 -33.03
N LEU A 149 8.11 -13.62 -31.86
CA LEU A 149 8.81 -13.88 -30.61
C LEU A 149 8.89 -15.40 -30.34
N PRO A 150 10.05 -15.91 -29.90
CA PRO A 150 10.14 -17.25 -29.32
C PRO A 150 9.15 -17.42 -28.16
N ALA A 151 8.63 -18.62 -27.98
CA ALA A 151 7.65 -18.93 -26.95
C ALA A 151 8.17 -18.58 -25.53
N GLU A 152 9.47 -18.77 -25.31
CA GLU A 152 10.15 -18.47 -24.04
C GLU A 152 10.21 -16.97 -23.76
N VAL A 153 10.43 -16.15 -24.78
CA VAL A 153 10.43 -14.69 -24.64
C VAL A 153 9.02 -14.20 -24.35
N LEU A 154 8.02 -14.76 -25.05
CA LEU A 154 6.63 -14.43 -24.80
C LEU A 154 6.19 -14.85 -23.39
N ALA A 155 6.58 -16.04 -22.93
CA ALA A 155 6.35 -16.50 -21.55
C ALA A 155 6.94 -15.50 -20.55
N TYR A 156 8.20 -15.11 -20.73
CA TYR A 156 8.86 -14.14 -19.86
C TYR A 156 8.17 -12.76 -19.84
N ILE A 157 7.65 -12.30 -20.98
CA ILE A 157 6.85 -11.06 -21.04
C ILE A 157 5.55 -11.22 -20.22
N LEU A 158 4.89 -12.37 -20.34
CA LEU A 158 3.68 -12.67 -19.57
C LEU A 158 3.98 -12.77 -18.07
N ASP A 159 5.14 -13.31 -17.68
CA ASP A 159 5.59 -13.36 -16.28
C ASP A 159 5.77 -11.96 -15.71
N ILE A 160 6.45 -11.05 -16.44
CA ILE A 160 6.59 -9.65 -16.02
C ILE A 160 5.23 -8.95 -15.92
N ALA A 161 4.34 -9.19 -16.87
CA ALA A 161 3.00 -8.62 -16.85
C ALA A 161 2.20 -9.14 -15.65
N TYR A 162 2.35 -10.43 -15.33
CA TYR A 162 1.76 -11.08 -14.17
C TYR A 162 2.24 -10.45 -12.86
N ASP A 163 3.56 -10.31 -12.70
CA ASP A 163 4.17 -9.72 -11.50
C ASP A 163 3.77 -8.26 -11.27
N ARG A 164 3.60 -7.48 -12.34
CA ARG A 164 3.25 -6.04 -12.25
C ARG A 164 1.78 -5.77 -11.96
N GLN A 165 0.87 -6.56 -12.54
CA GLN A 165 -0.57 -6.31 -12.42
C GLN A 165 -1.16 -6.88 -11.12
N GLY A 166 -0.40 -7.75 -10.43
CA GLY A 166 -0.87 -8.45 -9.24
C GLY A 166 -2.07 -9.37 -9.51
N HIS A 167 -2.73 -9.82 -8.44
CA HIS A 167 -3.82 -10.80 -8.55
C HIS A 167 -5.14 -10.27 -9.16
N ASN A 168 -5.21 -8.99 -9.53
CA ASN A 168 -6.44 -8.34 -9.98
C ASN A 168 -6.75 -8.58 -11.47
N VAL A 169 -5.74 -8.93 -12.28
CA VAL A 169 -5.91 -9.20 -13.71
C VAL A 169 -5.53 -10.65 -13.99
N ASN A 170 -6.46 -11.41 -14.59
CA ASN A 170 -6.19 -12.77 -15.04
C ASN A 170 -5.40 -12.73 -16.36
N VAL A 171 -4.13 -12.32 -16.27
CA VAL A 171 -3.16 -12.22 -17.37
C VAL A 171 -3.19 -13.43 -18.29
N PRO A 172 -3.14 -14.69 -17.82
CA PRO A 172 -3.14 -15.83 -18.75
C PRO A 172 -4.46 -15.97 -19.51
N THR A 173 -5.59 -15.55 -18.92
CA THR A 173 -6.88 -15.54 -19.62
C THR A 173 -6.90 -14.48 -20.71
N VAL A 174 -6.48 -13.24 -20.40
CA VAL A 174 -6.41 -12.15 -21.39
C VAL A 174 -5.44 -12.52 -22.52
N ALA A 175 -4.24 -12.98 -22.17
CA ALA A 175 -3.23 -13.43 -23.13
C ALA A 175 -3.78 -14.53 -24.05
N SER A 176 -4.55 -15.48 -23.52
CA SER A 176 -5.14 -16.56 -24.31
C SER A 176 -6.19 -16.12 -25.34
N LEU A 177 -6.68 -14.87 -25.25
CA LEU A 177 -7.64 -14.29 -26.17
C LEU A 177 -6.99 -13.47 -27.29
N VAL A 178 -5.70 -13.14 -27.18
CA VAL A 178 -4.98 -12.29 -28.15
C VAL A 178 -4.80 -13.00 -29.49
N SER A 179 -4.13 -14.16 -29.50
CA SER A 179 -3.82 -14.91 -30.72
C SER A 179 -3.59 -16.39 -30.41
N ARG A 180 -3.49 -17.24 -31.45
CA ARG A 180 -3.19 -18.67 -31.24
C ARG A 180 -1.81 -18.90 -30.59
N PRO A 181 -0.71 -18.27 -31.05
CA PRO A 181 0.59 -18.42 -30.38
C PRO A 181 0.56 -17.98 -28.91
N TRP A 182 -0.08 -16.85 -28.60
CA TRP A 182 -0.23 -16.37 -27.23
C TRP A 182 -1.03 -17.32 -26.36
N ARG A 183 -2.12 -17.87 -26.91
CA ARG A 183 -2.89 -18.90 -26.24
C ARG A 183 -2.07 -20.15 -25.96
N ASP A 184 -1.30 -20.63 -26.92
CA ASP A 184 -0.50 -21.83 -26.74
C ASP A 184 0.56 -21.61 -25.65
N VAL A 185 1.23 -20.45 -25.62
CA VAL A 185 2.17 -20.10 -24.55
C VAL A 185 1.45 -19.99 -23.20
N ALA A 186 0.42 -19.13 -23.11
CA ALA A 186 -0.28 -18.87 -21.86
C ALA A 186 -0.94 -20.11 -21.25
N LEU A 187 -1.43 -21.05 -22.08
CA LEU A 187 -2.06 -22.28 -21.59
C LEU A 187 -1.06 -23.36 -21.18
N ASN A 188 0.16 -23.36 -21.73
CA ASN A 188 1.16 -24.39 -21.46
C ASN A 188 2.15 -24.00 -20.36
N ASP A 189 2.29 -22.71 -20.09
CA ASP A 189 3.10 -22.20 -18.99
C ASP A 189 2.40 -22.44 -17.64
N ALA A 190 2.96 -23.33 -16.81
CA ALA A 190 2.36 -23.67 -15.53
C ALA A 190 2.48 -22.57 -14.47
N PHE A 191 3.49 -21.70 -14.58
CA PHE A 191 3.76 -20.64 -13.61
C PHE A 191 2.61 -19.62 -13.60
N LEU A 192 2.12 -19.23 -14.78
CA LEU A 192 1.00 -18.29 -14.93
C LEU A 192 -0.32 -18.78 -14.28
N TRP A 193 -0.45 -20.09 -14.01
CA TRP A 193 -1.63 -20.68 -13.37
C TRP A 193 -1.39 -21.08 -11.90
N SER A 194 -0.20 -20.80 -11.36
CA SER A 194 0.22 -21.26 -10.04
C SER A 194 -0.33 -20.43 -8.88
N SER A 195 -0.78 -19.21 -9.16
CA SER A 195 -1.45 -18.35 -8.19
C SER A 195 -2.96 -18.37 -8.43
N ILE A 196 -3.69 -18.93 -7.47
CA ILE A 196 -5.10 -19.29 -7.58
C ILE A 196 -5.87 -18.55 -6.50
N THR A 197 -6.74 -17.63 -6.91
CA THR A 197 -7.72 -16.99 -6.02
C THR A 197 -9.09 -17.64 -6.20
N VAL A 198 -9.60 -18.23 -5.13
CA VAL A 198 -10.94 -18.81 -5.05
C VAL A 198 -11.85 -17.85 -4.28
N ALA A 199 -12.77 -17.17 -4.97
CA ALA A 199 -13.70 -16.24 -4.34
C ALA A 199 -15.18 -16.61 -4.61
N PRO A 200 -16.13 -16.26 -3.73
CA PRO A 200 -17.54 -16.57 -3.91
C PRO A 200 -18.16 -15.75 -5.07
N PRO A 201 -19.12 -16.31 -5.81
CA PRO A 201 -19.54 -17.72 -5.78
C PRO A 201 -18.43 -18.63 -6.31
N TRP A 202 -18.10 -19.70 -5.58
CA TRP A 202 -16.98 -20.57 -5.93
C TRP A 202 -17.23 -21.33 -7.23
N ASN A 203 -16.56 -20.92 -8.29
CA ASN A 203 -16.58 -21.62 -9.57
C ASN A 203 -15.64 -22.83 -9.54
N ILE A 204 -16.11 -23.96 -9.02
CA ILE A 204 -15.32 -25.19 -8.86
C ILE A 204 -14.71 -25.67 -10.18
N THR A 205 -15.39 -25.46 -11.31
CA THR A 205 -14.89 -25.83 -12.65
C THR A 205 -13.69 -24.98 -13.05
N ALA A 206 -13.74 -23.67 -12.79
CA ALA A 206 -12.62 -22.78 -13.02
C ALA A 206 -11.42 -23.18 -12.13
N VAL A 207 -11.64 -23.43 -10.83
CA VAL A 207 -10.59 -23.86 -9.90
C VAL A 207 -9.93 -25.15 -10.36
N ARG A 208 -10.71 -26.17 -10.76
CA ARG A 208 -10.17 -27.43 -11.33
C ARG A 208 -9.33 -27.18 -12.58
N THR A 209 -9.77 -26.27 -13.46
CA THR A 209 -9.06 -25.92 -14.68
C THR A 209 -7.71 -25.25 -14.37
N GLN A 210 -7.68 -24.32 -13.42
CA GLN A 210 -6.47 -23.65 -12.99
C GLN A 210 -5.47 -24.62 -12.33
N LEU A 211 -5.95 -25.49 -11.42
CA LEU A 211 -5.14 -26.53 -10.78
C LEU A 211 -4.57 -27.54 -11.78
N ALA A 212 -5.34 -27.91 -12.81
CA ALA A 212 -4.84 -28.78 -13.87
C ALA A 212 -3.75 -28.10 -14.71
N ARG A 213 -3.88 -26.79 -14.97
CA ARG A 213 -2.92 -26.01 -15.75
C ARG A 213 -1.64 -25.69 -14.99
N SER A 214 -1.70 -25.54 -13.66
CA SER A 214 -0.52 -25.36 -12.81
C SER A 214 0.35 -26.62 -12.70
N LYS A 215 -0.10 -27.77 -13.23
CA LYS A 215 0.68 -29.04 -13.25
C LYS A 215 1.19 -29.37 -11.85
N GLU A 216 2.49 -29.56 -11.65
CA GLU A 216 3.14 -29.79 -10.34
C GLU A 216 3.86 -28.55 -9.80
N HIS A 217 3.57 -27.37 -10.36
CA HIS A 217 4.17 -26.13 -9.88
C HIS A 217 3.74 -25.83 -8.44
N LEU A 218 4.63 -25.19 -7.67
CA LEU A 218 4.29 -24.71 -6.33
C LEU A 218 3.17 -23.68 -6.43
N LEU A 219 2.23 -23.73 -5.49
CA LEU A 219 1.02 -22.92 -5.53
C LEU A 219 1.04 -21.77 -4.52
N GLU A 220 0.55 -20.63 -4.98
CA GLU A 220 0.00 -19.60 -4.13
C GLU A 220 -1.52 -19.74 -4.16
N LEU A 221 -2.13 -20.02 -3.00
CA LEU A 221 -3.55 -20.30 -2.93
C LEU A 221 -4.24 -19.32 -1.98
N ARG A 222 -5.12 -18.48 -2.52
CA ARG A 222 -5.96 -17.56 -1.74
C ARG A 222 -7.40 -17.99 -1.79
N ILE A 223 -7.99 -18.25 -0.62
CA ILE A 223 -9.36 -18.72 -0.47
C ILE A 223 -10.17 -17.65 0.26
N VAL A 224 -11.09 -17.04 -0.47
CA VAL A 224 -12.03 -16.06 0.06
C VAL A 224 -13.37 -16.76 0.34
N VAL A 225 -13.86 -16.67 1.58
CA VAL A 225 -15.10 -17.36 2.00
C VAL A 225 -16.31 -16.44 1.97
N HIS A 226 -16.14 -15.19 2.42
CA HIS A 226 -17.18 -14.18 2.40
C HIS A 226 -16.52 -12.80 2.33
N LYS A 227 -16.77 -12.03 1.27
CA LYS A 227 -16.43 -10.61 1.28
C LYS A 227 -17.62 -9.88 1.87
N GLU A 228 -17.46 -9.25 3.03
CA GLU A 228 -18.38 -8.20 3.41
C GLU A 228 -18.32 -7.14 2.31
N ARG A 229 -19.42 -6.97 1.58
CA ARG A 229 -19.56 -5.81 0.72
C ARG A 229 -19.70 -4.60 1.63
N HIS A 230 -19.14 -3.50 1.17
CA HIS A 230 -19.35 -2.18 1.74
C HIS A 230 -20.82 -2.04 2.19
N PRO A 231 -21.11 -1.51 3.39
CA PRO A 231 -22.44 -1.50 4.01
C PRO A 231 -23.55 -0.84 3.17
N LEU A 232 -23.20 -0.21 2.05
CA LEU A 232 -24.10 0.48 1.14
C LEU A 232 -24.57 -0.37 -0.06
N GLN A 233 -24.10 -1.62 -0.23
CA GLN A 233 -24.52 -2.51 -1.34
C GLN A 233 -25.28 -3.75 -0.82
N SER A 234 -26.58 -3.77 -1.08
CA SER A 234 -27.61 -4.67 -0.52
C SER A 234 -27.40 -6.20 -0.65
N GLU A 235 -27.58 -6.88 0.49
CA GLU A 235 -28.36 -8.11 0.80
C GLU A 235 -28.22 -9.43 0.04
N THR A 236 -27.41 -9.58 -1.02
CA THR A 236 -27.41 -10.87 -1.78
C THR A 236 -26.17 -11.75 -1.61
N SER A 237 -25.30 -11.48 -0.63
CA SER A 237 -24.16 -12.36 -0.35
C SER A 237 -24.64 -13.62 0.40
N VAL A 238 -25.15 -14.59 -0.36
CA VAL A 238 -25.54 -15.90 0.18
C VAL A 238 -24.26 -16.62 0.63
N ALA A 239 -24.19 -16.96 1.93
CA ALA A 239 -23.11 -17.77 2.47
C ALA A 239 -22.94 -19.06 1.63
N PRO A 240 -21.70 -19.50 1.34
CA PRO A 240 -21.49 -20.70 0.56
C PRO A 240 -22.18 -21.91 1.20
N SER A 241 -22.90 -22.67 0.39
CA SER A 241 -23.58 -23.88 0.87
C SER A 241 -22.56 -24.91 1.35
N MET A 242 -22.94 -25.73 2.34
CA MET A 242 -22.08 -26.81 2.82
C MET A 242 -21.63 -27.76 1.70
N GLN A 243 -22.50 -28.01 0.71
CA GLN A 243 -22.18 -28.83 -0.45
C GLN A 243 -21.08 -28.18 -1.31
N SER A 244 -21.17 -26.87 -1.56
CA SER A 244 -20.14 -26.12 -2.27
C SER A 244 -18.80 -26.15 -1.52
N THR A 245 -18.83 -26.07 -0.19
CA THR A 245 -17.65 -26.21 0.66
C THR A 245 -16.99 -27.58 0.54
N GLN A 246 -17.79 -28.66 0.60
CA GLN A 246 -17.27 -30.02 0.47
C GLN A 246 -16.65 -30.27 -0.90
N GLU A 247 -17.29 -29.78 -1.97
CA GLU A 247 -16.73 -29.88 -3.32
C GLU A 247 -15.43 -29.08 -3.47
N LEU A 248 -15.36 -27.87 -2.90
CA LEU A 248 -14.14 -27.08 -2.92
C LEU A 248 -13.02 -27.77 -2.15
N ARG A 249 -13.30 -28.23 -0.92
CA ARG A 249 -12.34 -29.00 -0.10
C ARG A 249 -11.79 -30.18 -0.88
N LYS A 250 -12.65 -30.97 -1.52
CA LYS A 250 -12.26 -32.14 -2.31
C LYS A 250 -11.30 -31.79 -3.46
N VAL A 251 -11.49 -30.61 -4.06
CA VAL A 251 -10.64 -30.12 -5.15
C VAL A 251 -9.31 -29.59 -4.63
N LEU A 252 -9.29 -28.85 -3.51
CA LEU A 252 -8.07 -28.21 -3.00
C LEU A 252 -7.17 -29.14 -2.18
N SER A 253 -7.74 -30.07 -1.41
CA SER A 253 -6.99 -30.91 -0.45
C SER A 253 -5.76 -31.62 -1.04
N PRO A 254 -5.81 -32.21 -2.24
CA PRO A 254 -4.65 -32.87 -2.84
C PRO A 254 -3.47 -31.94 -3.14
N HIS A 255 -3.70 -30.63 -3.17
CA HIS A 255 -2.73 -29.64 -3.62
C HIS A 255 -2.08 -28.85 -2.47
N TYR A 256 -2.54 -28.99 -1.23
CA TYR A 256 -1.96 -28.27 -0.09
C TYR A 256 -0.46 -28.58 0.12
N ALA A 257 -0.01 -29.81 -0.16
CA ALA A 257 1.38 -30.21 0.02
C ALA A 257 2.39 -29.44 -0.86
N ARG A 258 1.92 -28.86 -1.97
CA ARG A 258 2.73 -28.04 -2.88
C ARG A 258 2.43 -26.55 -2.78
N CYS A 259 1.64 -26.11 -1.80
CA CYS A 259 1.45 -24.69 -1.53
C CYS A 259 2.73 -24.13 -0.90
N TRP A 260 3.24 -23.03 -1.47
CA TRP A 260 4.27 -22.21 -0.83
C TRP A 260 3.67 -21.01 -0.09
N SER A 261 2.50 -20.55 -0.55
CA SER A 261 1.68 -19.51 0.09
C SER A 261 0.23 -19.99 0.19
N LEU A 262 -0.38 -19.86 1.39
CA LEU A 262 -1.77 -20.22 1.64
C LEU A 262 -2.46 -19.12 2.46
N THR A 263 -3.47 -18.49 1.88
CA THR A 263 -4.21 -17.39 2.50
C THR A 263 -5.69 -17.72 2.58
N PHE A 264 -6.27 -17.58 3.77
CA PHE A 264 -7.71 -17.61 3.99
C PHE A 264 -8.19 -16.20 4.31
N GLU A 265 -9.28 -15.75 3.68
CA GLU A 265 -9.82 -14.41 3.89
C GLU A 265 -11.34 -14.37 3.91
N GLY A 266 -11.88 -13.50 4.73
CA GLY A 266 -13.28 -13.11 4.72
C GLY A 266 -13.85 -12.98 6.11
N THR A 267 -15.17 -12.93 6.21
CA THR A 267 -15.86 -12.91 7.51
C THR A 267 -16.38 -14.31 7.85
N PHE A 268 -15.96 -14.83 9.01
CA PHE A 268 -16.20 -16.22 9.38
C PHE A 268 -17.32 -16.43 10.39
N TRP A 269 -17.93 -15.36 10.92
CA TRP A 269 -18.95 -15.45 11.97
C TRP A 269 -20.13 -16.34 11.58
N GLY A 270 -20.70 -16.14 10.37
CA GLY A 270 -21.79 -16.96 9.82
C GLY A 270 -21.34 -18.23 9.08
N CYS A 271 -20.04 -18.43 8.88
CA CYS A 271 -19.48 -19.49 8.04
C CYS A 271 -18.52 -20.43 8.81
N ARG A 272 -18.66 -20.54 10.14
CA ARG A 272 -17.76 -21.33 11.00
C ARG A 272 -17.62 -22.80 10.56
N SER A 273 -18.74 -23.43 10.18
CA SER A 273 -18.75 -24.81 9.70
C SER A 273 -18.00 -24.94 8.37
N THR A 274 -18.23 -24.02 7.44
CA THR A 274 -17.52 -23.94 6.17
C THR A 274 -16.01 -23.85 6.38
N LEU A 275 -15.59 -22.95 7.27
CA LEU A 275 -14.19 -22.77 7.59
C LEU A 275 -13.57 -24.04 8.17
N SER A 276 -14.23 -24.64 9.16
CA SER A 276 -13.75 -25.84 9.82
C SER A 276 -13.53 -26.98 8.81
N HIS A 277 -14.42 -27.14 7.83
CA HIS A 277 -14.26 -28.14 6.76
C HIS A 277 -13.12 -27.83 5.79
N LEU A 278 -12.84 -26.56 5.49
CA LEU A 278 -11.72 -26.20 4.61
C LEU A 278 -10.37 -26.38 5.31
N LEU A 279 -10.32 -26.16 6.62
CA LEU A 279 -9.10 -26.23 7.43
C LEU A 279 -8.79 -27.63 7.94
N GLU A 280 -9.80 -28.49 8.13
CA GLU A 280 -9.65 -29.86 8.62
C GLU A 280 -8.50 -30.64 7.94
N PRO A 281 -8.34 -30.63 6.59
CA PRO A 281 -7.25 -31.36 5.94
C PRO A 281 -5.85 -30.90 6.37
N LEU A 282 -5.67 -29.62 6.69
CA LEU A 282 -4.36 -29.04 7.02
C LEU A 282 -3.75 -29.67 8.28
N SER A 283 -4.59 -30.17 9.19
CA SER A 283 -4.13 -30.88 10.40
C SER A 283 -3.40 -32.20 10.12
N SER A 284 -3.55 -32.75 8.91
CA SER A 284 -3.07 -34.09 8.54
C SER A 284 -2.11 -34.11 7.35
N ILE A 285 -1.94 -32.97 6.67
CA ILE A 285 -1.15 -32.88 5.43
C ILE A 285 0.19 -32.21 5.71
N SER A 286 1.27 -32.83 5.23
CA SER A 286 2.59 -32.20 5.22
C SER A 286 2.65 -31.13 4.13
N MET A 287 3.04 -29.91 4.49
CA MET A 287 3.22 -28.78 3.59
C MET A 287 4.70 -28.31 3.57
N PRO A 288 5.63 -29.13 3.03
CA PRO A 288 7.07 -28.87 3.12
C PRO A 288 7.54 -27.56 2.47
N HIS A 289 6.77 -27.04 1.51
CA HIS A 289 7.10 -25.83 0.77
C HIS A 289 6.49 -24.56 1.34
N LEU A 290 5.63 -24.66 2.35
CA LEU A 290 4.89 -23.52 2.88
C LEU A 290 5.83 -22.55 3.60
N THR A 291 5.95 -21.34 3.05
CA THR A 291 6.72 -20.23 3.63
C THR A 291 5.85 -19.07 4.06
N HIS A 292 4.59 -19.01 3.57
CA HIS A 292 3.63 -17.99 3.94
C HIS A 292 2.27 -18.61 4.26
N PHE A 293 1.76 -18.35 5.46
CA PHE A 293 0.41 -18.72 5.86
C PHE A 293 -0.31 -17.51 6.44
N ALA A 294 -1.44 -17.15 5.85
CA ALA A 294 -2.23 -16.02 6.29
C ALA A 294 -3.68 -16.42 6.55
N PHE A 295 -4.22 -15.93 7.66
CA PHE A 295 -5.60 -16.07 8.02
C PHE A 295 -6.18 -14.70 8.37
N HIS A 296 -7.02 -14.19 7.49
CA HIS A 296 -7.59 -12.85 7.54
C HIS A 296 -9.08 -12.92 7.82
N ASP A 297 -9.43 -12.98 9.11
CA ASP A 297 -10.81 -12.80 9.56
C ASP A 297 -11.12 -11.30 9.62
N GLN A 298 -12.03 -10.87 8.75
CA GLN A 298 -12.47 -9.48 8.60
C GLN A 298 -13.75 -9.19 9.40
N SER A 299 -14.20 -10.08 10.29
CA SER A 299 -15.37 -9.82 11.12
C SER A 299 -15.12 -8.57 11.98
N ASN A 300 -15.68 -7.44 11.56
CA ASN A 300 -15.38 -6.15 12.15
C ASN A 300 -16.14 -6.01 13.47
N SER A 301 -15.43 -6.21 14.58
CA SER A 301 -16.05 -6.23 15.92
C SER A 301 -16.66 -4.89 16.32
N SER A 302 -16.07 -3.77 15.86
CA SER A 302 -16.48 -2.42 16.30
C SER A 302 -17.90 -2.05 15.87
N ARG A 303 -18.37 -2.54 14.72
CA ARG A 303 -19.66 -2.10 14.16
C ARG A 303 -20.87 -2.84 14.69
N MET A 304 -20.71 -4.02 15.31
CA MET A 304 -21.86 -4.79 15.76
C MET A 304 -22.39 -4.35 17.14
N PHE A 305 -21.59 -3.67 17.95
CA PHE A 305 -21.97 -3.31 19.33
C PHE A 305 -22.35 -1.85 19.52
N GLU A 306 -22.06 -0.96 18.57
CA GLU A 306 -22.40 0.47 18.72
C GLU A 306 -23.88 0.78 18.45
N ASP A 307 -24.59 -0.07 17.68
CA ASP A 307 -25.96 0.19 17.23
C ASP A 307 -27.04 -0.71 17.88
N SER A 308 -26.67 -1.71 18.69
CA SER A 308 -27.67 -2.53 19.40
C SER A 308 -27.68 -2.22 20.89
N ASP A 309 -28.74 -1.56 21.36
CA ASP A 309 -29.05 -1.36 22.80
C ASP A 309 -29.25 -2.69 23.59
N ASP A 310 -29.19 -3.84 22.91
CA ASP A 310 -29.27 -5.17 23.53
C ASP A 310 -27.89 -5.62 24.04
N GLU A 311 -27.45 -5.05 25.18
CA GLU A 311 -26.18 -5.37 25.87
C GLU A 311 -26.05 -6.86 26.32
N ASP A 312 -27.10 -7.68 26.20
CA ASP A 312 -27.17 -9.01 26.83
C ASP A 312 -26.95 -10.21 25.89
N ILE A 313 -26.64 -10.01 24.61
CA ILE A 313 -26.36 -11.16 23.71
C ILE A 313 -24.91 -11.63 23.89
N GLU A 314 -24.69 -12.51 24.88
CA GLU A 314 -23.41 -13.23 25.00
C GLU A 314 -23.09 -13.94 23.67
N PRO A 315 -21.89 -13.74 23.09
CA PRO A 315 -21.50 -14.42 21.87
C PRO A 315 -21.51 -15.93 22.10
N PRO A 316 -22.11 -16.73 21.20
CA PRO A 316 -22.22 -18.17 21.39
C PRO A 316 -20.83 -18.80 21.56
N PRO A 317 -20.69 -19.78 22.49
CA PRO A 317 -19.41 -20.40 22.81
C PRO A 317 -18.76 -20.90 21.52
N ILE A 318 -17.49 -20.52 21.35
CA ILE A 318 -16.73 -20.83 20.14
C ILE A 318 -16.13 -22.23 20.34
N ASP A 319 -16.72 -23.24 19.69
CA ASP A 319 -16.06 -24.54 19.51
C ASP A 319 -14.84 -24.33 18.60
N LEU A 320 -13.71 -24.00 19.23
CA LEU A 320 -12.43 -23.81 18.57
C LEU A 320 -11.83 -25.18 18.27
N VAL A 321 -12.00 -25.66 17.02
CA VAL A 321 -11.17 -26.75 16.51
C VAL A 321 -9.73 -26.21 16.43
N PRO A 322 -8.79 -26.79 17.18
CA PRO A 322 -7.41 -26.35 17.12
C PRO A 322 -6.85 -26.59 15.73
N LEU A 323 -6.29 -25.55 15.14
CA LEU A 323 -5.48 -25.63 13.93
C LEU A 323 -4.08 -26.05 14.33
N PHE A 324 -3.75 -27.29 14.05
CA PHE A 324 -2.39 -27.78 14.10
C PHE A 324 -1.78 -27.60 12.72
N LEU A 325 -1.02 -26.51 12.54
CA LEU A 325 0.05 -26.53 11.54
C LEU A 325 1.15 -27.38 12.14
N VAL A 326 1.02 -28.69 12.00
CA VAL A 326 2.03 -29.68 12.40
C VAL A 326 3.37 -29.27 11.80
N GLU A 327 4.49 -29.75 12.38
CA GLU A 327 5.94 -29.67 12.06
C GLU A 327 6.32 -29.87 10.57
N THR A 328 5.54 -29.32 9.67
CA THR A 328 5.39 -29.74 8.28
C THR A 328 6.18 -28.88 7.33
N THR A 329 6.67 -27.73 7.81
CA THR A 329 7.52 -26.82 7.04
C THR A 329 8.97 -26.99 7.49
N THR A 330 9.88 -27.10 6.53
CA THR A 330 11.32 -27.24 6.81
C THR A 330 12.06 -25.91 6.80
N GLY A 331 11.36 -24.82 6.46
CA GLY A 331 11.94 -23.48 6.27
C GLY A 331 11.25 -22.40 7.11
N PRO A 332 11.76 -21.16 7.03
CA PRO A 332 11.16 -20.02 7.72
C PRO A 332 9.72 -19.79 7.26
N LEU A 333 8.83 -19.55 8.22
CA LEU A 333 7.41 -19.33 7.99
C LEU A 333 7.00 -17.91 8.41
N ASP A 334 6.34 -17.20 7.50
CA ASP A 334 5.57 -15.98 7.76
C ASP A 334 4.12 -16.36 8.09
N LEU A 335 3.75 -16.18 9.37
CA LEU A 335 2.44 -16.52 9.91
C LEU A 335 1.66 -15.24 10.23
N ARG A 336 0.53 -15.04 9.56
CA ARG A 336 -0.34 -13.86 9.76
C ARG A 336 -1.72 -14.26 10.25
N LEU A 337 -2.11 -13.78 11.42
CA LEU A 337 -3.34 -14.15 12.11
C LEU A 337 -4.16 -12.90 12.43
N SER A 338 -5.41 -12.81 11.96
CA SER A 338 -6.38 -11.82 12.42
C SER A 338 -7.70 -12.44 12.88
N GLY A 339 -8.48 -11.66 13.64
CA GLY A 339 -9.77 -12.06 14.20
C GLY A 339 -9.68 -13.41 14.92
N SER A 340 -10.67 -14.28 14.75
CA SER A 340 -10.78 -15.50 15.56
C SER A 340 -9.67 -16.54 15.34
N SER A 341 -8.72 -16.30 14.43
CA SER A 341 -7.67 -17.26 14.08
C SER A 341 -6.62 -17.45 15.16
N ALA A 342 -6.19 -16.38 15.85
CA ALA A 342 -5.18 -16.46 16.91
C ALA A 342 -5.60 -17.41 18.06
N LEU A 343 -6.91 -17.61 18.25
CA LEU A 343 -7.47 -18.56 19.22
C LEU A 343 -7.39 -20.02 18.76
N ARG A 344 -7.30 -20.26 17.44
CA ARG A 344 -7.33 -21.61 16.84
C ARG A 344 -5.93 -22.21 16.71
N PHE A 345 -4.92 -21.42 16.38
CA PHE A 345 -3.57 -21.93 16.16
C PHE A 345 -2.93 -22.39 17.46
N SER A 346 -2.51 -23.66 17.49
CA SER A 346 -1.86 -24.25 18.67
C SER A 346 -0.43 -24.72 18.36
N PRO A 347 0.45 -24.78 19.37
CA PRO A 347 1.85 -25.22 19.22
C PRO A 347 2.00 -26.64 18.64
N PRO A 348 3.16 -26.99 18.02
CA PRO A 348 4.39 -26.19 17.93
C PRO A 348 4.44 -25.23 16.74
N LEU A 349 5.03 -24.04 16.94
CA LEU A 349 5.21 -23.00 15.91
C LEU A 349 6.70 -22.74 15.62
N ALA A 350 7.53 -23.77 15.73
CA ALA A 350 8.99 -23.67 15.69
C ALA A 350 9.57 -23.10 14.38
N ALA A 351 8.86 -23.27 13.26
CA ALA A 351 9.28 -22.74 11.96
C ALA A 351 8.95 -21.24 11.77
N VAL A 352 8.13 -20.65 12.65
CA VAL A 352 7.68 -19.26 12.52
C VAL A 352 8.84 -18.31 12.81
N THR A 353 9.20 -17.52 11.81
CA THR A 353 10.20 -16.45 11.92
C THR A 353 9.57 -15.07 11.86
N THR A 354 8.39 -14.95 11.24
CA THR A 354 7.62 -13.72 11.13
C THR A 354 6.21 -14.00 11.64
N LEU A 355 5.76 -13.24 12.63
CA LEU A 355 4.44 -13.39 13.24
C LEU A 355 3.69 -12.07 13.22
N HIS A 356 2.50 -12.08 12.63
CA HIS A 356 1.54 -10.98 12.68
C HIS A 356 0.31 -11.43 13.48
N ILE A 357 -0.07 -10.66 14.50
CA ILE A 357 -1.29 -10.91 15.29
C ILE A 357 -2.13 -9.65 15.28
N SER A 358 -3.31 -9.72 14.70
CA SER A 358 -4.29 -8.64 14.63
C SER A 358 -5.56 -8.96 15.40
N SER A 359 -6.18 -7.92 15.98
CA SER A 359 -7.35 -7.94 16.86
C SER A 359 -8.21 -9.20 16.73
N PRO A 360 -8.05 -10.18 17.64
CA PRO A 360 -8.92 -11.32 17.71
C PRO A 360 -10.27 -10.87 18.21
N PHE A 361 -11.35 -11.46 17.69
CA PHE A 361 -12.67 -11.31 18.30
C PHE A 361 -13.21 -12.70 18.67
N PRO A 362 -13.33 -13.02 19.97
CA PRO A 362 -12.93 -12.20 21.13
C PRO A 362 -11.40 -12.06 21.20
N ALA A 363 -10.88 -11.00 21.84
CA ALA A 363 -9.44 -10.80 21.92
C ALA A 363 -8.77 -11.93 22.72
N ILE A 364 -7.47 -12.16 22.51
CA ILE A 364 -6.79 -13.25 23.23
C ILE A 364 -6.46 -12.79 24.64
N ASP A 365 -6.41 -13.72 25.60
CA ASP A 365 -5.85 -13.42 26.90
C ASP A 365 -4.31 -13.45 26.85
N PHE A 366 -3.67 -12.83 27.84
CA PHE A 366 -2.21 -12.78 27.91
C PHE A 366 -1.57 -14.16 28.00
N ARG A 367 -2.21 -15.13 28.65
CA ARG A 367 -1.68 -16.49 28.77
C ARG A 367 -1.57 -17.12 27.40
N ARG A 368 -2.60 -16.98 26.56
CA ARG A 368 -2.58 -17.50 25.20
C ARG A 368 -1.54 -16.79 24.35
N PHE A 369 -1.39 -15.49 24.50
CA PHE A 369 -0.32 -14.74 23.83
C PHE A 369 1.07 -15.25 24.22
N ALA A 370 1.31 -15.47 25.52
CA ALA A 370 2.55 -16.06 26.02
C ALA A 370 2.81 -17.45 25.43
N GLU A 371 1.80 -18.33 25.44
CA GLU A 371 1.88 -19.67 24.85
C GLU A 371 2.26 -19.63 23.35
N ILE A 372 1.72 -18.66 22.59
CA ILE A 372 2.06 -18.47 21.18
C ILE A 372 3.54 -18.07 21.04
N LEU A 373 4.02 -17.07 21.79
CA LEU A 373 5.41 -16.61 21.70
C LEU A 373 6.41 -17.69 22.14
N GLU A 374 6.13 -18.40 23.23
CA GLU A 374 6.95 -19.53 23.72
C GLU A 374 7.06 -20.65 22.68
N SER A 375 6.08 -20.75 21.79
CA SER A 375 6.03 -21.74 20.72
C SER A 375 6.75 -21.33 19.45
N CYS A 376 7.23 -20.08 19.39
CA CYS A 376 7.97 -19.50 18.28
C CYS A 376 9.44 -19.20 18.68
N PRO A 377 10.27 -20.21 19.01
CA PRO A 377 11.66 -20.00 19.45
C PRO A 377 12.55 -19.32 18.41
N ASN A 378 12.19 -19.36 17.12
CA ASN A 378 12.92 -18.77 16.01
C ASN A 378 12.34 -17.43 15.54
N LEU A 379 11.51 -16.78 16.35
CA LEU A 379 10.84 -15.54 15.99
C LEU A 379 11.86 -14.39 15.82
N VAL A 380 11.92 -13.82 14.61
CA VAL A 380 12.79 -12.69 14.24
C VAL A 380 11.98 -11.40 14.09
N PHE A 381 10.74 -11.50 13.59
CA PHE A 381 9.85 -10.36 13.38
C PHE A 381 8.51 -10.59 14.06
N LEU A 382 8.07 -9.63 14.88
CA LEU A 382 6.75 -9.64 15.51
C LEU A 382 6.01 -8.34 15.18
N ALA A 383 4.80 -8.46 14.65
CA ALA A 383 3.88 -7.34 14.48
C ALA A 383 2.55 -7.59 15.21
N LEU A 384 2.17 -6.64 16.03
CA LEU A 384 0.93 -6.65 16.82
C LEU A 384 0.03 -5.54 16.27
N TYR A 385 -1.25 -5.84 16.05
CA TYR A 385 -2.22 -4.89 15.51
C TYR A 385 -3.44 -4.72 16.41
N ASP A 386 -3.86 -3.47 16.59
CA ASP A 386 -5.09 -3.05 17.27
C ASP A 386 -5.19 -3.62 18.72
N HIS A 387 -6.38 -3.62 19.33
CA HIS A 387 -6.61 -4.17 20.66
C HIS A 387 -6.63 -5.71 20.68
N PHE A 388 -5.47 -6.35 20.44
CA PHE A 388 -5.42 -7.81 20.34
C PHE A 388 -5.54 -8.57 21.67
N LEU A 389 -5.37 -7.88 22.81
CA LEU A 389 -5.50 -8.45 24.15
C LEU A 389 -6.75 -7.94 24.87
N ASN A 390 -7.51 -8.85 25.48
CA ASN A 390 -8.72 -8.48 26.25
C ASN A 390 -8.36 -7.67 27.50
N ALA A 391 -7.36 -8.16 28.23
CA ALA A 391 -6.90 -7.54 29.46
C ALA A 391 -5.47 -7.99 29.71
N TRP A 392 -4.65 -7.08 30.21
CA TRP A 392 -3.39 -7.45 30.82
C TRP A 392 -3.67 -8.06 32.19
N PRO A 393 -3.01 -9.17 32.56
CA PRO A 393 -3.25 -9.81 33.83
C PRO A 393 -3.03 -8.84 35.00
N THR A 394 -3.84 -9.00 36.05
CA THR A 394 -3.66 -8.31 37.32
C THR A 394 -2.40 -8.82 38.04
N SER A 395 -2.04 -8.18 39.16
CA SER A 395 -0.79 -8.31 39.93
C SER A 395 -0.21 -9.73 40.11
N SER A 396 -1.01 -10.79 40.02
CA SER A 396 -0.58 -12.19 40.02
C SER A 396 0.45 -12.55 38.94
N PHE A 397 0.56 -11.76 37.88
CA PHE A 397 1.50 -11.97 36.77
C PHE A 397 2.54 -10.85 36.64
N ALA A 398 2.66 -10.00 37.67
CA ALA A 398 3.74 -9.01 37.73
C ALA A 398 5.09 -9.76 37.73
N GLY A 399 5.89 -9.54 36.68
CA GLY A 399 7.20 -10.15 36.53
C GLY A 399 7.27 -11.37 35.61
N ILE A 400 6.20 -11.71 34.86
CA ILE A 400 6.38 -12.63 33.73
C ILE A 400 7.25 -11.95 32.68
N THR A 401 8.33 -12.65 32.32
CA THR A 401 9.20 -12.29 31.20
C THR A 401 8.96 -13.28 30.06
N LEU A 402 8.58 -12.75 28.90
CA LEU A 402 8.40 -13.48 27.65
C LEU A 402 9.74 -13.48 26.92
N GLU A 403 10.40 -14.64 26.89
CA GLU A 403 11.70 -14.80 26.25
C GLU A 403 11.56 -14.94 24.73
N VAL A 404 12.05 -13.94 23.99
CA VAL A 404 12.07 -13.92 22.51
C VAL A 404 13.48 -13.54 22.04
N PRO A 405 14.48 -14.40 22.28
CA PRO A 405 15.90 -14.04 22.22
C PRO A 405 16.43 -13.66 20.83
N LEU A 406 15.72 -14.08 19.77
CA LEU A 406 16.08 -13.83 18.37
C LEU A 406 15.28 -12.69 17.73
N LEU A 407 14.39 -12.03 18.48
CA LEU A 407 13.56 -10.96 17.94
C LEU A 407 14.42 -9.75 17.57
N GLU A 408 14.43 -9.39 16.29
CA GLU A 408 15.19 -8.27 15.71
C GLU A 408 14.29 -7.06 15.41
N SER A 409 13.02 -7.30 15.03
CA SER A 409 12.04 -6.25 14.72
C SER A 409 10.74 -6.45 15.50
N LEU A 410 10.26 -5.39 16.18
CA LEU A 410 8.97 -5.37 16.87
C LEU A 410 8.11 -4.20 16.38
N PHE A 411 6.92 -4.52 15.88
CA PHE A 411 5.96 -3.55 15.37
C PHE A 411 4.70 -3.60 16.25
N ILE A 412 4.31 -2.46 16.81
CA ILE A 412 3.10 -2.28 17.61
C ILE A 412 2.26 -1.24 16.88
N LEU A 413 1.17 -1.69 16.28
CA LEU A 413 0.40 -0.95 15.30
C LEU A 413 -1.06 -0.84 15.76
N GLY A 414 -1.67 0.35 15.70
CA GLY A 414 -3.02 0.62 16.21
C GLY A 414 -3.02 1.11 17.67
N ASP A 415 -4.18 1.61 18.13
CA ASP A 415 -4.33 2.13 19.49
C ASP A 415 -4.10 1.01 20.51
N MET A 416 -2.98 1.04 21.22
CA MET A 416 -2.63 0.02 22.19
C MET A 416 -2.20 0.64 23.52
N TYR A 417 -3.16 0.91 24.41
CA TYR A 417 -2.93 1.24 25.83
C TYR A 417 -2.09 0.20 26.63
N LEU A 418 -1.63 -0.87 25.97
CA LEU A 418 -0.83 -1.96 26.51
C LEU A 418 0.64 -1.94 26.05
N THR A 419 1.03 -1.00 25.20
CA THR A 419 2.39 -0.92 24.64
C THR A 419 3.47 -1.00 25.72
N SER A 420 3.37 -0.18 26.77
CA SER A 420 4.35 -0.18 27.85
C SER A 420 4.44 -1.51 28.58
N ARG A 421 3.32 -2.24 28.73
CA ARG A 421 3.28 -3.54 29.41
C ARG A 421 3.86 -4.65 28.54
N ILE A 422 3.59 -4.63 27.24
CA ILE A 422 4.19 -5.53 26.25
C ILE A 422 5.71 -5.36 26.29
N LEU A 423 6.18 -4.13 26.09
CA LEU A 423 7.61 -3.81 26.14
C LEU A 423 8.21 -4.19 27.49
N SER A 424 7.49 -3.96 28.60
CA SER A 424 7.94 -4.30 29.96
C SER A 424 7.94 -5.80 30.27
N SER A 425 7.38 -6.63 29.42
CA SER A 425 7.31 -8.09 29.63
C SER A 425 8.17 -8.86 28.63
N LEU A 426 8.57 -8.27 27.51
CA LEU A 426 9.45 -8.92 26.53
C LEU A 426 10.93 -8.86 26.94
N SER A 427 11.62 -9.99 26.84
CA SER A 427 13.08 -10.12 26.85
C SER A 427 13.53 -10.37 25.41
N ALA A 428 14.01 -9.29 24.76
CA ALA A 428 14.43 -9.27 23.36
C ALA A 428 15.82 -8.62 23.22
N PRO A 429 16.90 -9.30 23.65
CA PRO A 429 18.25 -8.71 23.67
C PRO A 429 18.78 -8.34 22.29
N ARG A 430 18.22 -8.93 21.22
CA ARG A 430 18.58 -8.67 19.81
C ARG A 430 17.66 -7.67 19.11
N LEU A 431 16.76 -7.02 19.84
CA LEU A 431 15.85 -6.07 19.22
C LEU A 431 16.62 -4.87 18.67
N GLU A 432 16.55 -4.70 17.36
CA GLU A 432 17.26 -3.68 16.57
C GLU A 432 16.32 -2.57 16.08
N GLU A 433 15.07 -2.94 15.78
CA GLU A 433 14.04 -2.06 15.22
C GLU A 433 12.75 -2.13 16.04
N LEU A 434 12.24 -0.97 16.45
CA LEU A 434 10.96 -0.82 17.15
C LEU A 434 10.07 0.18 16.43
N VAL A 435 8.83 -0.21 16.12
CA VAL A 435 7.81 0.63 15.51
C VAL A 435 6.60 0.73 16.44
N ILE A 436 6.17 1.94 16.81
CA ILE A 436 5.00 2.20 17.64
C ILE A 436 4.14 3.26 16.95
N VAL A 437 2.99 2.85 16.41
CA VAL A 437 2.19 3.69 15.50
C VAL A 437 0.69 3.35 15.62
N PRO A 438 -0.17 4.26 16.12
CA PRO A 438 0.16 5.52 16.79
C PRO A 438 0.82 5.31 18.16
N VAL A 439 1.38 6.38 18.73
CA VAL A 439 1.90 6.40 20.10
C VAL A 439 1.28 7.55 20.91
N VAL A 440 0.86 7.24 22.14
CA VAL A 440 0.40 8.20 23.17
C VAL A 440 1.31 8.17 24.41
N PRO A 441 1.30 9.18 25.30
CA PRO A 441 2.21 9.19 26.46
C PRO A 441 2.11 7.96 27.37
N GLU A 442 0.90 7.45 27.59
CA GLU A 442 0.65 6.30 28.47
C GLU A 442 1.29 4.99 27.94
N ASP A 443 1.60 4.93 26.64
CA ASP A 443 2.30 3.80 26.00
C ASP A 443 3.75 3.66 26.45
N LEU A 444 4.36 4.73 26.97
CA LEU A 444 5.77 4.76 27.36
C LEU A 444 5.95 5.04 28.85
N LYS A 445 4.96 5.64 29.51
CA LYS A 445 5.05 6.08 30.92
C LYS A 445 5.35 4.95 31.89
N THR A 446 4.68 3.80 31.75
CA THR A 446 4.96 2.64 32.63
C THR A 446 6.36 2.09 32.37
N LEU A 447 6.80 2.04 31.11
CA LEU A 447 8.15 1.59 30.76
C LEU A 447 9.21 2.53 31.35
N TYR A 448 9.04 3.84 31.18
CA TYR A 448 9.94 4.86 31.73
C TYR A 448 10.17 4.69 33.23
N ASN A 449 9.11 4.44 34.00
CA ASN A 449 9.21 4.23 35.45
C ASN A 449 10.04 2.99 35.82
N THR A 450 10.12 1.97 34.95
CA THR A 450 10.89 0.74 35.18
C THR A 450 12.35 0.84 34.74
N VAL A 451 12.64 1.56 33.64
CA VAL A 451 13.99 1.63 33.04
C VAL A 451 15.01 2.31 33.95
N THR A 452 14.58 3.12 34.91
CA THR A 452 15.48 3.91 35.77
C THR A 452 16.41 3.10 36.70
N THR A 453 16.30 1.76 36.74
CA THR A 453 17.04 0.93 37.70
C THR A 453 18.02 -0.07 37.09
N ASP A 454 17.76 -0.64 35.92
CA ASP A 454 18.47 -1.84 35.42
C ASP A 454 19.22 -1.65 34.08
N GLY A 455 19.34 -0.41 33.59
CA GLY A 455 19.99 -0.11 32.31
C GLY A 455 19.05 -0.23 31.10
N PRO A 456 19.58 -0.09 29.87
CA PRO A 456 18.75 -0.08 28.67
C PRO A 456 18.18 -1.47 28.41
N ARG A 457 16.84 -1.54 28.33
CA ARG A 457 16.11 -2.81 28.17
C ARG A 457 16.41 -3.52 26.84
N PHE A 458 16.58 -2.76 25.77
CA PHE A 458 16.85 -3.27 24.42
C PHE A 458 18.22 -2.76 23.96
N PRO A 459 19.33 -3.36 24.42
CA PRO A 459 20.67 -2.79 24.29
C PRO A 459 21.14 -2.61 22.84
N LEU A 460 20.57 -3.35 21.88
CA LEU A 460 20.88 -3.27 20.46
C LEU A 460 19.89 -2.41 19.65
N LEU A 461 18.88 -1.81 20.30
CA LEU A 461 17.87 -1.02 19.63
C LEU A 461 18.48 0.24 19.05
N TRP A 462 18.57 0.32 17.72
CA TRP A 462 19.19 1.45 17.04
C TRP A 462 18.20 2.22 16.16
N SER A 463 17.10 1.60 15.73
CA SER A 463 16.05 2.22 14.91
C SER A 463 14.71 2.28 15.66
N LEU A 464 14.14 3.48 15.78
CA LEU A 464 12.83 3.72 16.40
C LEU A 464 11.91 4.47 15.43
N THR A 465 10.70 3.96 15.21
CA THR A 465 9.65 4.61 14.44
C THR A 465 8.48 4.98 15.33
N LEU A 466 8.06 6.24 15.28
CA LEU A 466 6.92 6.77 16.03
C LEU A 466 5.95 7.51 15.09
N ALA A 467 4.65 7.35 15.32
CA ALA A 467 3.63 8.26 14.78
C ALA A 467 2.88 8.90 15.93
N VAL A 468 3.07 10.20 16.10
CA VAL A 468 2.63 10.89 17.31
C VAL A 468 1.29 11.57 17.07
N SER A 469 0.32 11.31 17.93
CA SER A 469 -0.91 12.11 17.99
C SER A 469 -0.62 13.49 18.59
N ASP A 470 -1.16 14.53 17.95
CA ASP A 470 -0.66 15.92 17.93
C ASP A 470 -0.18 16.54 19.27
N SER A 471 -1.02 16.49 20.30
CA SER A 471 -0.96 17.40 21.46
C SER A 471 0.09 17.00 22.49
N SER A 472 0.54 15.74 22.44
CA SER A 472 1.44 15.17 23.45
C SER A 472 2.85 14.88 22.92
N THR A 473 3.21 15.43 21.76
CA THR A 473 4.51 15.20 21.09
C THR A 473 5.70 15.40 22.03
N ALA A 474 5.69 16.49 22.82
CA ALA A 474 6.78 16.81 23.73
C ALA A 474 6.99 15.77 24.83
N GLU A 475 5.90 15.29 25.43
CA GLU A 475 5.96 14.26 26.47
C GLU A 475 6.39 12.91 25.90
N ILE A 476 5.84 12.52 24.76
CA ILE A 476 6.19 11.26 24.07
C ILE A 476 7.68 11.23 23.73
N PHE A 477 8.24 12.31 23.18
CA PHE A 477 9.65 12.35 22.82
C PHE A 477 10.55 12.30 24.05
N ALA A 478 10.19 12.98 25.14
CA ALA A 478 10.93 12.90 26.39
C ALA A 478 10.93 11.47 26.97
N LEU A 479 9.76 10.82 27.00
CA LEU A 479 9.62 9.44 27.46
C LEU A 479 10.37 8.45 26.56
N ALA A 480 10.24 8.57 25.24
CA ALA A 480 10.91 7.72 24.27
C ALA A 480 12.44 7.88 24.34
N SER A 481 12.94 9.12 24.40
CA SER A 481 14.37 9.40 24.55
C SER A 481 14.95 8.82 25.84
N ALA A 482 14.19 8.81 26.92
CA ALA A 482 14.65 8.26 28.19
C ALA A 482 14.57 6.73 28.23
N CYS A 483 13.56 6.13 27.59
CA CYS A 483 13.43 4.68 27.46
C CYS A 483 14.47 4.08 26.50
N PHE A 484 14.84 4.82 25.45
CA PHE A 484 15.67 4.34 24.34
C PHE A 484 16.82 5.33 24.01
N PRO A 485 17.73 5.61 24.96
CA PRO A 485 18.76 6.63 24.81
C PRO A 485 19.83 6.34 23.72
N GLN A 486 19.93 5.08 23.28
CA GLN A 486 20.93 4.58 22.32
C GLN A 486 20.46 4.60 20.85
N VAL A 487 19.23 5.04 20.58
CA VAL A 487 18.67 5.12 19.23
C VAL A 487 19.52 6.07 18.37
N THR A 488 19.93 5.59 17.20
CA THR A 488 20.72 6.34 16.22
C THR A 488 19.88 6.76 15.01
N ARG A 489 18.77 6.06 14.75
CA ARG A 489 17.80 6.37 13.69
C ARG A 489 16.41 6.57 14.27
N LEU A 490 15.84 7.75 14.07
CA LEU A 490 14.45 8.07 14.40
C LEU A 490 13.63 8.27 13.12
N VAL A 491 12.55 7.52 12.95
CA VAL A 491 11.59 7.67 11.85
C VAL A 491 10.30 8.25 12.44
N LEU A 492 9.80 9.34 11.86
CA LEU A 492 8.57 9.97 12.28
C LEU A 492 7.53 9.90 11.15
N ALA A 493 6.53 9.05 11.36
CA ALA A 493 5.39 8.87 10.47
C ALA A 493 4.34 9.92 10.82
N ASP A 494 4.35 11.01 10.05
CA ASP A 494 3.60 12.26 10.28
C ASP A 494 4.15 13.12 11.44
N VAL A 495 4.49 14.38 11.14
CA VAL A 495 5.13 15.29 12.10
C VAL A 495 4.41 16.62 12.18
N TYR A 496 3.80 16.85 13.34
CA TYR A 496 3.24 18.16 13.68
C TYR A 496 4.35 19.13 14.05
N LYS A 497 4.55 20.14 13.19
CA LYS A 497 5.56 21.20 13.35
C LYS A 497 5.61 21.80 14.77
N VAL A 498 4.46 22.20 15.31
CA VAL A 498 4.37 22.86 16.63
C VAL A 498 4.75 21.89 17.76
N GLY A 499 4.23 20.66 17.72
CA GLY A 499 4.55 19.63 18.71
C GLY A 499 6.03 19.24 18.68
N PHE A 500 6.60 19.12 17.49
CA PHE A 500 8.01 18.85 17.29
C PHE A 500 8.88 19.97 17.87
N GLU A 501 8.62 21.24 17.55
CA GLU A 501 9.37 22.36 18.13
C GLU A 501 9.28 22.42 19.66
N ASP A 502 8.07 22.20 20.20
CA ASP A 502 7.83 22.24 21.64
C ASP A 502 8.57 21.12 22.37
N ALA A 503 8.66 19.92 21.77
CA ALA A 503 9.42 18.79 22.31
C ALA A 503 10.88 19.15 22.58
N PHE A 504 11.55 19.71 21.58
CA PHE A 504 12.97 20.09 21.70
C PHE A 504 13.18 21.38 22.50
N ARG A 505 12.18 22.26 22.57
CA ARG A 505 12.24 23.46 23.41
C ARG A 505 12.15 23.14 24.90
N ARG A 506 11.25 22.22 25.28
CA ARG A 506 10.98 21.87 26.69
C ARG A 506 12.02 20.93 27.29
N ALA A 507 12.61 20.06 26.48
CA ALA A 507 13.48 19.01 27.00
C ALA A 507 14.65 19.57 27.83
N GLY A 508 15.13 20.80 27.56
CA GLY A 508 16.26 21.42 28.28
C GLY A 508 17.59 20.63 28.20
N VAL A 509 17.54 19.44 27.59
CA VAL A 509 18.52 18.39 27.44
C VAL A 509 18.38 17.88 25.99
N THR A 510 19.46 17.33 25.42
CA THR A 510 19.42 16.68 24.11
C THR A 510 18.58 15.41 24.14
N LEU A 511 17.40 15.45 23.49
CA LEU A 511 16.62 14.24 23.19
C LEU A 511 17.46 13.30 22.33
N PHE A 512 17.35 11.99 22.48
CA PHE A 512 18.08 10.99 21.69
C PHE A 512 19.57 11.36 21.48
N PRO A 513 20.39 11.33 22.53
CA PRO A 513 21.76 11.87 22.50
C PRO A 513 22.69 11.22 21.47
N THR A 514 22.32 10.03 20.97
CA THR A 514 23.07 9.29 19.94
C THR A 514 22.47 9.42 18.53
N LEU A 515 21.48 10.28 18.33
CA LEU A 515 20.75 10.39 17.06
C LEU A 515 21.64 10.89 15.92
N THR A 516 21.81 10.08 14.88
CA THR A 516 22.59 10.41 13.67
C THR A 516 21.73 10.50 12.42
N GLU A 517 20.58 9.83 12.39
CA GLU A 517 19.68 9.73 11.25
C GLU A 517 18.24 10.10 11.66
N LEU A 518 17.61 10.98 10.91
CA LEU A 518 16.21 11.37 11.10
C LEU A 518 15.44 11.15 9.81
N ALA A 519 14.35 10.39 9.82
CA ALA A 519 13.49 10.23 8.66
C ALA A 519 12.13 10.86 8.93
N LEU A 520 11.67 11.64 7.96
CA LEU A 520 10.46 12.45 8.08
C LEU A 520 9.57 12.20 6.87
N THR A 521 8.28 12.08 7.11
CA THR A 521 7.27 11.97 6.04
C THR A 521 6.31 13.14 6.07
N ARG A 522 5.73 13.48 4.91
CA ARG A 522 4.68 14.51 4.74
C ARG A 522 5.12 15.91 5.19
N ILE A 523 6.36 16.27 4.88
CA ILE A 523 6.99 17.52 5.28
C ILE A 523 6.78 18.61 4.24
N LYS A 524 6.38 19.80 4.71
CA LYS A 524 6.28 21.02 3.90
C LYS A 524 7.58 21.84 3.94
N PRO A 525 7.84 22.71 2.95
CA PRO A 525 9.08 23.51 2.89
C PRO A 525 9.36 24.38 4.12
N ASP A 526 8.33 24.89 4.80
CA ASP A 526 8.48 25.72 5.99
C ASP A 526 8.97 24.96 7.23
N PHE A 527 9.00 23.63 7.18
CA PHE A 527 9.55 22.75 8.23
C PHE A 527 11.08 22.78 8.28
N LEU A 528 11.78 23.21 7.21
CA LEU A 528 13.23 23.36 7.24
C LEU A 528 13.69 24.37 8.33
N ALA A 529 12.90 25.42 8.55
CA ALA A 529 13.14 26.38 9.64
C ALA A 529 13.01 25.73 11.03
N THR A 530 12.13 24.74 11.17
CA THR A 530 11.95 23.94 12.39
C THR A 530 13.16 23.05 12.63
N LEU A 531 13.73 22.42 11.60
CA LEU A 531 14.98 21.65 11.73
C LEU A 531 16.15 22.53 12.16
N ASP A 532 16.29 23.72 11.58
CA ASP A 532 17.30 24.70 11.99
C ASP A 532 17.08 25.20 13.44
N PHE A 533 15.83 25.35 13.87
CA PHE A 533 15.48 25.70 15.25
C PHE A 533 15.92 24.61 16.24
N VAL A 534 15.56 23.35 15.96
CA VAL A 534 15.85 22.21 16.82
C VAL A 534 17.35 21.88 16.89
N ARG A 535 18.09 22.15 15.82
CA ARG A 535 19.54 21.95 15.77
C ARG A 535 20.32 22.83 16.76
N LYS A 536 19.84 24.05 17.05
CA LYS A 536 20.57 25.04 17.89
C LYS A 536 20.91 24.50 19.30
N PRO A 537 19.97 23.90 20.05
CA PRO A 537 20.26 23.26 21.34
C PRO A 537 21.41 22.24 21.31
N TYR A 538 21.51 21.39 20.27
CA TYR A 538 22.56 20.37 20.18
C TYR A 538 23.94 21.01 20.00
N LEU A 539 24.03 22.01 19.13
CA LEU A 539 25.27 22.76 18.92
C LEU A 539 25.70 23.48 20.20
N GLN A 540 24.77 24.04 20.95
CA GLN A 540 25.04 24.71 22.24
C GLN A 540 25.50 23.72 23.31
N ALA A 541 24.96 22.49 23.30
CA ALA A 541 25.35 21.41 24.21
C ALA A 541 26.67 20.72 23.81
N GLY A 542 27.24 21.02 22.65
CA GLY A 542 28.43 20.34 22.12
C GLY A 542 28.15 18.89 21.70
N VAL A 543 26.89 18.53 21.50
CA VAL A 543 26.47 17.20 21.05
C VAL A 543 26.31 17.24 19.53
N PRO A 544 26.83 16.24 18.78
CA PRO A 544 26.60 16.14 17.35
C PRO A 544 25.10 16.14 17.04
N TRP A 545 24.69 16.97 16.08
CA TRP A 545 23.35 16.90 15.52
C TRP A 545 23.28 15.77 14.47
N VAL A 546 22.05 15.46 14.05
CA VAL A 546 21.74 14.55 12.93
C VAL A 546 22.65 14.81 11.73
N GLN A 547 23.24 13.73 11.20
CA GLN A 547 24.12 13.75 10.04
C GLN A 547 23.35 13.60 8.73
N ARG A 548 22.27 12.80 8.74
CA ARG A 548 21.44 12.53 7.56
C ARG A 548 19.96 12.72 7.87
N VAL A 549 19.25 13.43 7.00
CA VAL A 549 17.80 13.55 7.07
C VAL A 549 17.19 12.93 5.81
N TYR A 550 16.36 11.91 6.02
CA TYR A 550 15.61 11.24 4.96
C TYR A 550 14.23 11.88 4.83
N PHE A 551 13.84 12.16 3.59
CA PHE A 551 12.51 12.64 3.24
C PHE A 551 11.85 11.65 2.29
N ASP A 552 10.55 11.40 2.45
CA ASP A 552 9.80 10.67 1.43
C ASP A 552 9.86 11.39 0.07
N THR A 553 9.56 10.68 -1.01
CA THR A 553 9.65 11.21 -2.38
C THR A 553 8.89 12.53 -2.56
N VAL A 554 7.68 12.64 -2.03
CA VAL A 554 6.85 13.83 -2.19
C VAL A 554 7.44 14.99 -1.41
N SER A 555 7.83 14.76 -0.15
CA SER A 555 8.48 15.77 0.69
C SER A 555 9.80 16.26 0.09
N PHE A 556 10.65 15.34 -0.38
CA PHE A 556 11.96 15.69 -0.94
C PHE A 556 11.82 16.61 -2.17
N GLU A 557 10.91 16.27 -3.07
CA GLU A 557 10.62 17.06 -4.26
C GLU A 557 10.12 18.47 -3.92
N GLN A 558 9.32 18.61 -2.87
CA GLN A 558 8.83 19.93 -2.41
C GLN A 558 9.92 20.79 -1.79
N ILE A 559 10.88 20.19 -1.06
CA ILE A 559 11.87 20.97 -0.30
C ILE A 559 13.20 21.16 -1.04
N LYS A 560 13.52 20.37 -2.07
CA LYS A 560 14.86 20.35 -2.69
C LYS A 560 15.33 21.72 -3.19
N SER A 561 14.41 22.57 -3.68
CA SER A 561 14.72 23.93 -4.12
C SER A 561 15.00 24.90 -2.97
N SER A 562 14.54 24.58 -1.76
CA SER A 562 14.70 25.36 -0.53
C SER A 562 15.90 24.93 0.32
N LEU A 563 16.53 23.80 0.00
CA LEU A 563 17.73 23.32 0.66
C LEU A 563 18.92 24.22 0.31
N LYS A 564 19.60 24.75 1.34
CA LYS A 564 20.78 25.57 1.14
C LYS A 564 21.98 24.70 0.73
N PRO A 565 22.84 25.12 -0.20
CA PRO A 565 24.03 24.36 -0.59
C PRO A 565 25.00 24.08 0.58
N ASP A 566 24.98 24.93 1.61
CA ASP A 566 25.79 24.81 2.83
C ASP A 566 25.01 24.18 3.99
N TRP A 567 23.87 23.54 3.72
CA TRP A 567 23.14 22.81 4.76
C TRP A 567 24.03 21.69 5.29
N PRO A 568 24.38 21.68 6.59
CA PRO A 568 25.43 20.82 7.13
C PRO A 568 24.93 19.41 7.46
N VAL A 569 23.80 19.04 6.88
CA VAL A 569 23.10 17.76 7.05
C VAL A 569 22.84 17.21 5.66
N GLU A 570 23.13 15.94 5.45
CA GLU A 570 22.90 15.27 4.18
C GLU A 570 21.38 15.04 4.00
N ALA A 571 20.77 15.76 3.06
CA ALA A 571 19.38 15.56 2.68
C ALA A 571 19.28 14.39 1.68
N LEU A 572 18.54 13.34 2.04
CA LEU A 572 18.39 12.15 1.20
C LEU A 572 16.93 11.90 0.87
N GLN A 573 16.66 11.48 -0.36
CA GLN A 573 15.38 10.91 -0.73
C GLN A 573 15.33 9.45 -0.24
N GLY A 574 14.37 9.12 0.63
CA GLY A 574 14.20 7.77 1.16
C GLY A 574 12.94 7.62 1.99
N ASN A 575 12.02 6.75 1.54
CA ASN A 575 10.74 6.52 2.22
C ASN A 575 10.85 5.37 3.24
N LEU A 576 11.56 5.60 4.35
CA LEU A 576 11.79 4.57 5.36
C LEU A 576 10.49 4.08 6.02
N TRP A 577 9.56 4.99 6.29
CA TRP A 577 8.26 4.62 6.83
C TRP A 577 7.47 3.71 5.88
N ASP A 578 7.39 4.06 4.59
CA ASP A 578 6.68 3.23 3.62
C ASP A 578 7.32 1.85 3.46
N ASN A 579 8.65 1.76 3.50
CA ASN A 579 9.36 0.47 3.50
C ASN A 579 8.98 -0.39 4.72
N GLN A 580 8.86 0.21 5.90
CA GLN A 580 8.38 -0.49 7.11
C GLN A 580 6.91 -0.89 6.98
N ARG A 581 6.06 0.04 6.53
CA ARG A 581 4.61 -0.18 6.32
C ARG A 581 4.32 -1.31 5.35
N ARG A 582 5.08 -1.44 4.26
CA ARG A 582 4.92 -2.53 3.27
C ARG A 582 5.13 -3.93 3.84
N ARG A 583 5.86 -4.06 4.95
CA ARG A 583 6.06 -5.33 5.68
C ARG A 583 4.83 -5.70 6.52
N THR A 584 3.88 -4.79 6.72
CA THR A 584 2.72 -5.02 7.60
C THR A 584 1.61 -5.80 6.91
N MET A 585 0.66 -6.32 7.70
CA MET A 585 -0.51 -7.05 7.22
C MET A 585 -1.50 -6.17 6.43
N TYR A 586 -1.61 -4.88 6.78
CA TYR A 586 -2.53 -3.93 6.15
C TYR A 586 -1.76 -2.90 5.32
N ASN A 587 -0.79 -3.37 4.54
CA ASN A 587 0.08 -2.53 3.72
C ASN A 587 -0.69 -1.68 2.69
N ASP A 588 -1.87 -2.13 2.25
CA ASP A 588 -2.72 -1.38 1.31
C ASP A 588 -3.47 -0.21 1.96
N ASP A 589 -3.55 -0.15 3.30
CA ASP A 589 -4.25 0.91 4.02
C ASP A 589 -3.25 1.95 4.56
N GLU A 590 -3.02 3.01 3.77
CA GLU A 590 -2.06 4.06 4.12
C GLU A 590 -2.44 4.87 5.36
N TYR A 591 -3.71 4.85 5.73
CA TYR A 591 -4.26 5.68 6.79
C TYR A 591 -4.51 4.93 8.09
N ARG A 592 -4.44 3.59 8.08
CA ARG A 592 -4.69 2.79 9.29
C ARG A 592 -3.72 3.07 10.43
N PHE A 593 -2.50 3.45 10.09
CA PHE A 593 -1.40 3.65 11.03
C PHE A 593 -0.83 5.07 10.90
N VAL A 594 -1.69 6.06 10.76
CA VAL A 594 -1.31 7.45 10.98
C VAL A 594 -2.00 7.92 12.25
N GLY A 595 -1.22 8.56 13.14
CA GLY A 595 -1.68 8.95 14.48
C GLY A 595 -2.45 10.25 14.54
#